data_AF-A0A7K4CX30-F1
#
_entry.id   AF-A0A7K4CX30-F1
#
_cell.length_a   1.000
_cell.length_b   1.000
_cell.length_c   1.000
_cell.angle_alpha   90.00
_cell.angle_beta   90.00
_cell.angle_gamma   90.00
#
_symmetry.space_group_name_H-M   'P 1'
#
loop_
_entity.id
_entity.type
_entity.pdbx_description
1 polymer ?
#
loop_
_entity_poly.entity_id
_entity_poly.type
_entity_poly.pdbx_seq_one_letter_code
_entity_poly.pdbx_strand_id
1 'polypeptide(L)'
;MVSTVSTGNFEYPSIVVDANGNVHVAWHDSTDYSGAGSDADIFYKVSPRVRAAPRVNPVIPHVCTTGAVEITWLHSEGALWYHVYRSASPITGTLGITPISVAIIDTVFIDTVMTNGTWYYVIVAGNTYYNSMVSNCVSALVSMPPASTTMIPESAFYTVVGIMAGIAVLALVVGVLAGRRGSGPSVRKL
;
A
#
# COMPACT_ATOMS: atom_id res chain seq x y z
N MET A 1 8.44 -25.97 -15.96
CA MET A 1 9.84 -25.56 -16.23
C MET A 1 10.45 -25.17 -14.89
N VAL A 2 11.40 -25.97 -14.35
CA VAL A 2 12.00 -25.74 -13.01
C VAL A 2 13.13 -24.68 -13.07
N SER A 3 13.61 -24.38 -14.28
CA SER A 3 14.68 -23.42 -14.54
C SER A 3 14.35 -22.56 -15.76
N THR A 4 14.73 -21.28 -15.72
CA THR A 4 14.67 -20.34 -16.86
C THR A 4 15.97 -20.34 -17.68
N VAL A 5 16.97 -21.09 -17.24
CA VAL A 5 18.28 -21.20 -17.90
C VAL A 5 18.49 -22.54 -18.60
N SER A 6 17.66 -23.55 -18.30
CA SER A 6 17.71 -24.86 -18.96
C SER A 6 17.03 -24.76 -20.33
N THR A 7 17.77 -25.12 -21.38
CA THR A 7 17.28 -25.18 -22.77
C THR A 7 17.37 -26.58 -23.36
N GLY A 8 17.97 -27.54 -22.64
CA GLY A 8 18.13 -28.95 -23.01
C GLY A 8 17.07 -29.89 -22.43
N ASN A 9 17.25 -31.20 -22.63
CA ASN A 9 16.39 -32.23 -22.06
C ASN A 9 16.62 -32.32 -20.55
N PHE A 10 15.56 -32.17 -19.76
CA PHE A 10 15.57 -32.39 -18.31
C PHE A 10 15.05 -33.81 -18.02
N GLU A 11 15.89 -34.64 -17.40
CA GLU A 11 15.51 -36.02 -17.05
C GLU A 11 15.78 -36.30 -15.56
N TYR A 12 15.07 -37.32 -15.04
CA TYR A 12 15.26 -37.89 -13.69
C TYR A 12 15.25 -36.87 -12.52
N PRO A 13 14.20 -36.07 -12.34
CA PRO A 13 14.14 -35.17 -11.19
C PRO A 13 14.03 -35.96 -9.87
N SER A 14 14.78 -35.50 -8.87
CA SER A 14 14.67 -35.91 -7.47
C SER A 14 14.28 -34.72 -6.61
N ILE A 15 13.35 -34.92 -5.68
CA ILE A 15 12.85 -33.88 -4.77
C ILE A 15 12.89 -34.38 -3.34
N VAL A 16 13.43 -33.55 -2.45
CA VAL A 16 13.41 -33.79 -1.00
C VAL A 16 13.07 -32.50 -0.26
N VAL A 17 12.56 -32.63 0.97
CA VAL A 17 12.27 -31.51 1.87
C VAL A 17 13.13 -31.67 3.11
N ASP A 18 13.91 -30.65 3.47
CA ASP A 18 14.74 -30.68 4.68
C ASP A 18 13.91 -30.46 5.96
N ALA A 19 14.55 -30.60 7.12
CA ALA A 19 13.90 -30.38 8.42
C ALA A 19 13.40 -28.91 8.60
N ASN A 20 13.95 -27.96 7.83
CA ASN A 20 13.53 -26.56 7.84
C ASN A 20 12.36 -26.29 6.87
N GLY A 21 11.94 -27.30 6.09
CA GLY A 21 10.89 -27.19 5.10
C GLY A 21 11.35 -26.59 3.76
N ASN A 22 12.64 -26.41 3.54
CA ASN A 22 13.18 -26.01 2.24
C ASN A 22 12.99 -27.15 1.24
N VAL A 23 12.61 -26.81 0.01
CA VAL A 23 12.47 -27.80 -1.05
C VAL A 23 13.75 -27.85 -1.85
N HIS A 24 14.36 -29.03 -1.91
CA HIS A 24 15.57 -29.32 -2.66
C HIS A 24 15.17 -30.11 -3.91
N VAL A 25 15.60 -29.64 -5.08
CA VAL A 25 15.37 -30.32 -6.36
C VAL A 25 16.71 -30.53 -7.04
N ALA A 26 17.00 -31.77 -7.43
CA ALA A 26 18.12 -32.11 -8.29
C ALA A 26 17.58 -32.75 -9.58
N TRP A 27 18.21 -32.48 -10.72
CA TRP A 27 17.83 -33.08 -12.01
C TRP A 27 19.03 -33.17 -12.92
N HIS A 28 18.91 -33.92 -13.99
CA HIS A 28 19.97 -34.09 -14.97
C HIS A 28 19.66 -33.18 -16.15
N ASP A 29 20.65 -32.44 -16.64
CA ASP A 29 20.47 -31.51 -17.75
C ASP A 29 21.74 -31.45 -18.59
N SER A 30 21.57 -31.35 -19.91
CA SER A 30 22.68 -31.22 -20.85
C SER A 30 22.95 -29.77 -21.27
N THR A 31 22.30 -28.81 -20.61
CA THR A 31 22.50 -27.39 -20.89
C THR A 31 23.88 -26.95 -20.43
N ASP A 32 24.65 -26.33 -21.33
CA ASP A 32 25.92 -25.69 -20.97
C ASP A 32 25.69 -24.46 -20.09
N TYR A 33 25.56 -24.72 -18.80
CA TYR A 33 25.37 -23.71 -17.79
C TYR A 33 26.69 -23.45 -17.08
N SER A 34 27.20 -22.22 -17.17
CA SER A 34 28.46 -21.82 -16.54
C SER A 34 29.70 -22.60 -17.03
N GLY A 35 29.69 -23.09 -18.28
CA GLY A 35 30.82 -23.81 -18.88
C GLY A 35 30.88 -25.29 -18.53
N ALA A 36 29.74 -25.89 -18.17
CA ALA A 36 29.63 -27.30 -17.85
C ALA A 36 29.82 -28.20 -19.09
N GLY A 37 29.58 -27.67 -20.30
CA GLY A 37 29.60 -28.46 -21.53
C GLY A 37 28.21 -28.96 -21.91
N SER A 38 28.15 -30.00 -22.75
CA SER A 38 26.88 -30.48 -23.35
C SER A 38 26.54 -31.93 -22.98
N ASP A 39 27.34 -32.54 -22.12
CA ASP A 39 27.04 -33.80 -21.45
C ASP A 39 26.05 -33.58 -20.30
N ALA A 40 25.49 -34.68 -19.80
CA ALA A 40 24.46 -34.60 -18.76
C ALA A 40 25.10 -34.38 -17.38
N ASP A 41 24.87 -33.19 -16.82
CA ASP A 41 25.30 -32.82 -15.48
C ASP A 41 24.16 -32.87 -14.48
N ILE A 42 24.51 -32.95 -13.19
CA ILE A 42 23.55 -32.83 -12.10
C ILE A 42 23.38 -31.34 -11.75
N PHE A 43 22.17 -30.85 -12.01
CA PHE A 43 21.73 -29.53 -11.60
C PHE A 43 20.99 -29.61 -10.27
N TYR A 44 21.05 -28.52 -9.53
CA TYR A 44 20.45 -28.43 -8.20
C TYR A 44 19.89 -27.03 -7.93
N LYS A 45 18.69 -26.98 -7.37
CA LYS A 45 18.08 -25.77 -6.84
C LYS A 45 17.45 -26.01 -5.49
N VAL A 46 17.50 -24.98 -4.65
CA VAL A 46 16.80 -24.93 -3.37
C VAL A 46 15.77 -23.82 -3.38
N SER A 47 14.57 -24.11 -2.90
CA SER A 47 13.50 -23.13 -2.65
C SER A 47 13.34 -22.96 -1.14
N PRO A 48 13.79 -21.83 -0.57
CA PRO A 48 13.77 -21.64 0.87
C PRO A 48 12.35 -21.35 1.36
N ARG A 49 11.98 -22.00 2.47
CA ARG A 49 10.72 -21.73 3.15
C ARG A 49 10.87 -20.49 4.03
N VAL A 50 9.81 -19.67 4.11
CA VAL A 50 9.69 -18.64 5.14
C VAL A 50 9.41 -19.32 6.47
N ARG A 51 10.38 -19.26 7.39
CA ARG A 51 10.46 -20.19 8.54
C ARG A 51 9.40 -19.98 9.62
N ALA A 52 8.93 -18.76 9.80
CA ALA A 52 7.88 -18.45 10.76
C ALA A 52 6.97 -17.36 10.23
N ALA A 53 5.71 -17.37 10.68
CA ALA A 53 4.87 -16.19 10.58
C ALA A 53 5.53 -15.04 11.35
N PRO A 54 5.45 -13.79 10.85
CA PRO A 54 5.92 -12.63 11.59
C PRO A 54 5.28 -12.59 12.97
N ARG A 55 6.02 -12.11 13.97
CA ARG A 55 5.43 -11.77 15.26
C ARG A 55 5.22 -10.26 15.31
N VAL A 56 3.97 -9.84 15.31
CA VAL A 56 3.58 -8.43 15.40
C VAL A 56 3.70 -7.98 16.85
N ASN A 57 4.36 -6.84 17.06
CA ASN A 57 4.48 -6.24 18.38
C ASN A 57 3.13 -5.66 18.83
N PRO A 58 2.88 -5.60 20.14
CA PRO A 58 1.71 -4.88 20.65
C PRO A 58 1.69 -3.44 20.15
N VAL A 59 0.52 -2.96 19.72
CA VAL A 59 0.34 -1.55 19.35
C VAL A 59 0.28 -0.70 20.61
N ILE A 60 1.17 0.30 20.71
CA ILE A 60 1.28 1.19 21.87
C ILE A 60 1.34 2.65 21.37
N PRO A 61 0.50 3.56 21.90
CA PRO A 61 -0.61 3.30 22.82
C PRO A 61 -1.72 2.48 22.14
N HIS A 62 -2.52 1.77 22.94
CA HIS A 62 -3.63 0.96 22.43
C HIS A 62 -4.72 1.82 21.73
N VAL A 63 -4.80 3.10 22.09
CA VAL A 63 -5.73 4.08 21.50
C VAL A 63 -4.96 5.06 20.59
N CYS A 64 -5.33 5.10 19.31
CA CYS A 64 -4.85 6.07 18.34
C CYS A 64 -5.88 7.18 18.14
N THR A 65 -5.48 8.43 18.38
CA THR A 65 -6.35 9.62 18.25
C THR A 65 -6.06 10.45 17.01
N THR A 66 -5.03 10.11 16.24
CA THR A 66 -4.59 10.83 15.05
C THR A 66 -5.05 10.18 13.74
N GLY A 67 -5.46 8.90 13.80
CA GLY A 67 -5.73 8.08 12.63
C GLY A 67 -4.49 7.40 12.05
N ALA A 68 -3.28 7.71 12.53
CA ALA A 68 -2.05 7.03 12.11
C ALA A 68 -1.72 5.87 13.08
N VAL A 69 -1.92 4.64 12.63
CA VAL A 69 -1.63 3.43 13.40
C VAL A 69 -0.29 2.87 12.92
N GLU A 70 0.74 2.94 13.76
CA GLU A 70 2.02 2.29 13.47
C GLU A 70 1.97 0.81 13.89
N ILE A 71 2.33 -0.06 12.95
CA ILE A 71 2.43 -1.51 13.14
C ILE A 71 3.89 -1.92 12.91
N THR A 72 4.48 -2.60 13.89
CA THR A 72 5.84 -3.14 13.80
C THR A 72 5.83 -4.64 14.04
N TRP A 73 6.72 -5.38 13.38
CA TRP A 73 6.85 -6.83 13.55
C TRP A 73 8.32 -7.26 13.55
N LEU A 74 8.57 -8.47 14.06
CA LEU A 74 9.90 -9.08 13.99
C LEU A 74 10.18 -9.64 12.59
N HIS A 75 11.45 -9.52 12.16
CA HIS A 75 11.91 -10.10 10.89
C HIS A 75 11.67 -11.62 10.85
N SER A 76 11.15 -12.11 9.73
CA SER A 76 10.92 -13.53 9.48
C SER A 76 12.01 -14.10 8.58
N GLU A 77 12.72 -15.11 9.05
CA GLU A 77 13.86 -15.67 8.34
C GLU A 77 13.44 -16.28 6.98
N GLY A 78 14.10 -15.86 5.90
CA GLY A 78 13.76 -16.25 4.53
C GLY A 78 12.67 -15.41 3.87
N ALA A 79 12.14 -14.38 4.55
CA ALA A 79 11.25 -13.39 3.97
C ALA A 79 12.02 -12.37 3.13
N LEU A 80 11.52 -12.08 1.93
CA LEU A 80 11.97 -10.97 1.10
C LEU A 80 11.05 -9.75 1.25
N TRP A 81 9.81 -9.99 1.67
CA TRP A 81 8.78 -8.97 1.77
C TRP A 81 7.68 -9.35 2.76
N TYR A 82 6.80 -8.39 3.05
CA TYR A 82 5.61 -8.56 3.88
C TYR A 82 4.34 -8.03 3.19
N HIS A 83 3.20 -8.59 3.58
CA HIS A 83 1.86 -8.11 3.27
C HIS A 83 1.14 -7.76 4.56
N VAL A 84 0.51 -6.59 4.59
CA VAL A 84 -0.25 -6.10 5.74
C VAL A 84 -1.72 -6.26 5.45
N TYR A 85 -2.44 -6.92 6.35
CA TYR A 85 -3.88 -7.09 6.26
C TYR A 85 -4.57 -6.36 7.40
N ARG A 86 -5.74 -5.80 7.11
CA ARG A 86 -6.58 -5.10 8.09
C ARG A 86 -8.04 -5.54 7.96
N SER A 87 -8.74 -5.65 9.08
CA SER A 87 -10.17 -5.95 9.13
C SER A 87 -10.86 -5.27 10.31
N ALA A 88 -12.18 -5.10 10.22
CA ALA A 88 -13.04 -4.67 11.33
C ALA A 88 -13.42 -5.83 12.28
N SER A 89 -12.93 -7.03 12.02
CA SER A 89 -13.11 -8.22 12.87
C SER A 89 -11.79 -8.98 13.00
N PRO A 90 -11.59 -9.77 14.07
CA PRO A 90 -10.37 -10.55 14.27
C PRO A 90 -10.01 -11.38 13.03
N ILE A 91 -8.73 -11.37 12.65
CA ILE A 91 -8.24 -12.08 11.47
C ILE A 91 -7.56 -13.38 11.90
N THR A 92 -8.04 -14.51 11.38
CA THR A 92 -7.45 -15.85 11.59
C THR A 92 -6.81 -16.43 10.33
N GLY A 93 -6.98 -15.77 9.17
CA GLY A 93 -6.44 -16.16 7.88
C GLY A 93 -6.69 -15.09 6.82
N THR A 94 -6.09 -15.25 5.64
CA THR A 94 -6.14 -14.25 4.56
C THR A 94 -7.18 -14.54 3.48
N LEU A 95 -7.97 -15.61 3.62
CA LEU A 95 -8.98 -15.95 2.63
C LEU A 95 -10.09 -14.89 2.62
N GLY A 96 -10.36 -14.31 1.45
CA GLY A 96 -11.42 -13.32 1.28
C GLY A 96 -11.09 -11.91 1.78
N ILE A 97 -9.84 -11.64 2.18
CA ILE A 97 -9.38 -10.30 2.55
C ILE A 97 -8.23 -9.85 1.66
N THR A 98 -8.31 -8.60 1.20
CA THR A 98 -7.25 -7.97 0.40
C THR A 98 -6.26 -7.28 1.34
N PRO A 99 -4.95 -7.43 1.11
CA PRO A 99 -3.95 -6.69 1.90
C PRO A 99 -4.10 -5.18 1.64
N ILE A 100 -3.91 -4.39 2.70
CA ILE A 100 -3.84 -2.92 2.60
C ILE A 100 -2.47 -2.43 2.11
N SER A 101 -1.45 -3.29 2.21
CA SER A 101 -0.12 -3.03 1.68
C SER A 101 0.56 -4.34 1.28
N VAL A 102 1.30 -4.30 0.17
CA VAL A 102 1.95 -5.48 -0.43
C VAL A 102 3.43 -5.24 -0.66
N ALA A 103 4.19 -6.33 -0.66
CA ALA A 103 5.61 -6.39 -0.99
C ALA A 103 6.51 -5.38 -0.25
N ILE A 104 6.18 -5.00 1.00
CA ILE A 104 7.02 -4.10 1.79
C ILE A 104 8.25 -4.84 2.30
N ILE A 105 9.41 -4.20 2.29
CA ILE A 105 10.68 -4.81 2.71
C ILE A 105 11.05 -4.47 4.16
N ASP A 106 10.51 -3.38 4.68
CA ASP A 106 10.70 -2.95 6.06
C ASP A 106 9.88 -3.80 7.04
N THR A 107 10.14 -3.62 8.33
CA THR A 107 9.43 -4.27 9.44
C THR A 107 8.52 -3.32 10.20
N VAL A 108 8.17 -2.21 9.55
CA VAL A 108 7.27 -1.16 10.04
C VAL A 108 6.32 -0.75 8.92
N PHE A 109 5.07 -0.48 9.28
CA PHE A 109 4.07 0.10 8.40
C PHE A 109 3.19 1.06 9.19
N ILE A 110 2.87 2.22 8.59
CA ILE A 110 1.92 3.19 9.17
C ILE A 110 0.64 3.12 8.35
N ASP A 111 -0.44 2.68 8.99
CA ASP A 111 -1.77 2.69 8.42
C ASP A 111 -2.49 4.02 8.70
N THR A 112 -3.14 4.58 7.69
CA THR A 112 -3.96 5.78 7.81
C THR A 112 -5.43 5.39 7.85
N VAL A 113 -6.02 5.46 9.04
CA VAL A 113 -7.40 5.09 9.34
C VAL A 113 -8.22 6.35 9.63
N MET A 114 -9.18 6.64 8.75
CA MET A 114 -10.03 7.83 8.84
C MET A 114 -11.37 7.59 9.54
N THR A 115 -11.57 6.39 10.10
CA THR A 115 -12.83 5.99 10.74
C THR A 115 -12.59 5.41 12.13
N ASN A 116 -13.37 5.89 13.10
CA ASN A 116 -13.31 5.40 14.47
C ASN A 116 -13.76 3.93 14.54
N GLY A 117 -13.11 3.14 15.38
CA GLY A 117 -13.39 1.73 15.55
C GLY A 117 -12.16 0.93 15.97
N THR A 118 -12.38 -0.35 16.27
CA THR A 118 -11.30 -1.31 16.51
C THR A 118 -10.90 -1.98 15.21
N TRP A 119 -9.62 -1.90 14.89
CA TRP A 119 -9.05 -2.48 13.67
C TRP A 119 -8.07 -3.57 14.03
N TYR A 120 -8.17 -4.69 13.31
CA TYR A 120 -7.36 -5.89 13.53
C TYR A 120 -6.34 -6.03 12.41
N TYR A 121 -5.10 -6.35 12.77
CA TYR A 121 -3.97 -6.47 11.85
C TYR A 121 -3.30 -7.83 11.96
N VAL A 122 -2.96 -8.38 10.80
CA VAL A 122 -2.02 -9.50 10.67
C VAL A 122 -1.05 -9.22 9.54
N ILE A 123 0.13 -9.81 9.64
CA ILE A 123 1.20 -9.71 8.65
C ILE A 123 1.48 -11.10 8.10
N VAL A 124 1.68 -11.18 6.79
CA VAL A 124 2.19 -12.37 6.12
C VAL A 124 3.55 -12.02 5.54
N ALA A 125 4.60 -12.72 6.00
CA ALA A 125 5.89 -12.70 5.34
C ALA A 125 5.86 -13.57 4.08
N GLY A 126 6.60 -13.19 3.06
CA GLY A 126 6.74 -13.97 1.84
C GLY A 126 8.08 -13.81 1.17
N ASN A 127 8.35 -14.72 0.24
CA ASN A 127 9.44 -14.63 -0.72
C ASN A 127 8.91 -15.00 -2.12
N THR A 128 9.80 -15.20 -3.09
CA THR A 128 9.41 -15.52 -4.47
C THR A 128 8.64 -16.84 -4.61
N TYR A 129 8.70 -17.72 -3.60
CA TYR A 129 8.17 -19.08 -3.68
C TYR A 129 7.08 -19.37 -2.66
N TYR A 130 7.19 -18.79 -1.46
CA TYR A 130 6.38 -19.15 -0.31
C TYR A 130 5.91 -17.94 0.48
N ASN A 131 4.66 -18.03 0.91
CA ASN A 131 4.12 -17.20 1.97
C ASN A 131 4.10 -17.98 3.28
N SER A 132 4.37 -17.28 4.37
CA SER A 132 4.17 -17.78 5.72
C SER A 132 2.67 -17.88 6.06
N MET A 133 2.36 -18.49 7.21
CA MET A 133 1.05 -18.33 7.84
C MET A 133 0.87 -16.89 8.32
N VAL A 134 -0.37 -16.49 8.64
CA VAL A 134 -0.63 -15.20 9.27
C VAL A 134 0.07 -15.11 10.63
N SER A 135 0.54 -13.90 10.96
CA SER A 135 1.04 -13.56 12.29
C SER A 135 0.00 -13.76 13.38
N ASN A 136 0.40 -13.52 14.64
CA ASN A 136 -0.58 -13.19 15.67
C ASN A 136 -1.44 -11.98 15.23
N CYS A 137 -2.72 -12.02 15.58
CA CYS A 137 -3.63 -10.91 15.36
C CYS A 137 -3.48 -9.89 16.48
N VAL A 138 -3.17 -8.64 16.12
CA VAL A 138 -3.17 -7.49 17.05
C VAL A 138 -4.31 -6.55 16.71
N SER A 139 -4.70 -5.70 17.64
CA SER A 139 -5.74 -4.71 17.42
C SER A 139 -5.33 -3.33 17.91
N ALA A 140 -5.79 -2.29 17.21
CA ALA A 140 -5.69 -0.90 17.63
C ALA A 140 -7.09 -0.28 17.69
N LEU A 141 -7.36 0.50 18.73
CA LEU A 141 -8.58 1.30 18.81
C LEU A 141 -8.31 2.68 18.22
N VAL A 142 -8.97 3.02 17.13
CA VAL A 142 -8.94 4.37 16.55
C VAL A 142 -10.12 5.16 17.10
N SER A 143 -9.83 6.25 17.79
CA SER A 143 -10.81 7.15 18.40
C SER A 143 -10.38 8.60 18.19
N MET A 144 -10.46 9.06 16.95
CA MET A 144 -10.16 10.44 16.61
C MET A 144 -11.23 11.36 17.20
N PRO A 145 -10.83 12.49 17.81
CA PRO A 145 -11.77 13.50 18.25
C PRO A 145 -12.55 14.06 17.05
N PRO A 146 -13.77 14.58 17.26
CA PRO A 146 -14.52 15.26 16.21
C PRO A 146 -13.65 16.33 15.57
N ALA A 147 -13.69 16.44 14.23
CA ALA A 147 -13.01 17.52 13.54
C ALA A 147 -13.47 18.85 14.14
N SER A 148 -12.53 19.69 14.56
CA SER A 148 -12.85 21.03 15.06
C SER A 148 -13.55 21.79 13.94
N THR A 149 -14.86 21.97 14.05
CA THR A 149 -15.57 22.92 13.19
C THR A 149 -15.11 24.30 13.59
N THR A 150 -14.25 24.91 12.77
CA THR A 150 -14.05 26.36 12.86
C THR A 150 -15.39 26.99 12.52
N MET A 151 -16.14 27.40 13.55
CA MET A 151 -17.26 28.31 13.34
C MET A 151 -16.64 29.58 12.74
N ILE A 152 -16.84 29.79 11.44
CA ILE A 152 -16.64 31.12 10.88
C ILE A 152 -17.60 32.04 11.64
N PRO A 153 -17.14 33.10 12.31
CA PRO A 153 -18.04 34.06 12.92
C PRO A 153 -19.05 34.52 11.87
N GLU A 154 -20.32 34.61 12.23
CA GLU A 154 -21.37 35.07 11.32
C GLU A 154 -21.00 36.42 10.68
N SER A 155 -20.27 37.28 11.42
CA SER A 155 -19.67 38.52 10.91
C SER A 155 -18.65 38.30 9.78
N ALA A 156 -17.83 37.24 9.85
CA ALA A 156 -16.88 36.87 8.81
C ALA A 156 -17.59 36.31 7.56
N PHE A 157 -18.70 35.58 7.73
CA PHE A 157 -19.55 35.15 6.61
C PHE A 157 -20.15 36.36 5.88
N TYR A 158 -20.71 37.32 6.63
CA TYR A 158 -21.24 38.56 6.04
C TYR A 158 -20.16 39.44 5.41
N THR A 159 -18.94 39.45 5.93
CA THR A 159 -17.81 40.19 5.33
C THR A 159 -17.42 39.58 3.98
N VAL A 160 -17.35 38.25 3.89
CA VAL A 160 -17.01 37.55 2.63
C VAL A 160 -18.13 37.72 1.60
N VAL A 161 -19.40 37.51 1.97
CA VAL A 161 -20.55 37.71 1.07
C VAL A 161 -20.69 39.17 0.66
N GLY A 162 -20.45 40.11 1.58
CA GLY A 162 -20.46 41.55 1.32
C GLY A 162 -19.38 41.99 0.33
N ILE A 163 -18.15 41.45 0.44
CA ILE A 163 -17.08 41.70 -0.52
C ILE A 163 -17.46 41.16 -1.92
N MET A 164 -18.03 39.95 -2.00
CA MET A 164 -18.45 39.36 -3.27
C MET A 164 -19.61 40.13 -3.93
N ALA A 165 -20.59 40.58 -3.15
CA ALA A 165 -21.67 41.42 -3.64
C ALA A 165 -21.16 42.81 -4.08
N GLY A 166 -20.25 43.41 -3.32
CA GLY A 166 -19.62 44.70 -3.64
C GLY A 166 -18.81 44.66 -4.94
N ILE A 167 -18.04 43.59 -5.17
CA ILE A 167 -17.28 43.39 -6.42
C ILE A 167 -18.23 43.23 -7.62
N ALA A 168 -19.33 42.49 -7.47
CA ALA A 168 -20.33 42.33 -8.53
C ALA A 168 -21.04 43.65 -8.88
N VAL A 169 -21.40 44.46 -7.88
CA VAL A 169 -21.98 45.79 -8.09
C VAL A 169 -20.99 46.74 -8.76
N LEU A 170 -19.71 46.74 -8.33
CA LEU A 170 -18.67 47.57 -8.94
C LEU A 170 -18.43 47.19 -10.41
N ALA A 171 -18.36 45.89 -10.73
CA ALA A 171 -18.20 45.41 -12.10
C ALA A 171 -19.39 45.83 -13.00
N LEU A 172 -20.62 45.76 -12.47
CA LEU A 172 -21.83 46.22 -13.17
C LEU A 172 -21.79 47.72 -13.44
N VAL A 173 -21.44 48.54 -12.44
CA VAL A 173 -21.34 50.00 -12.56
C VAL A 173 -20.27 50.41 -13.56
N VAL A 174 -19.10 49.77 -13.53
CA VAL A 174 -18.03 50.01 -14.51
C VAL A 174 -18.47 49.61 -15.92
N GLY A 175 -19.16 48.49 -16.09
CA GLY A 175 -19.72 48.07 -17.38
C GLY A 175 -20.74 49.06 -17.95
N VAL A 176 -21.65 49.59 -17.12
CA VAL A 176 -22.65 50.60 -17.52
C VAL A 176 -21.98 51.94 -17.88
N LEU A 177 -20.95 52.36 -17.13
CA LEU A 177 -20.21 53.59 -17.40
C LEU A 177 -19.34 53.48 -18.65
N ALA A 178 -18.75 52.31 -18.91
CA ALA A 178 -18.01 52.03 -20.15
C ALA A 178 -18.94 52.00 -21.38
N GLY A 179 -20.14 51.42 -21.24
CA GLY A 179 -21.14 51.36 -22.32
C GLY A 179 -21.70 52.73 -22.75
N ARG A 180 -21.63 53.75 -21.88
CA ARG A 180 -22.09 55.12 -22.20
C ARG A 180 -21.11 55.96 -23.03
N ARG A 181 -19.87 55.51 -23.23
CA ARG A 181 -18.86 56.23 -24.05
C ARG A 181 -18.84 55.79 -25.53
N GLY A 182 -19.68 54.85 -25.95
CA GLY A 182 -19.61 54.23 -27.28
C GLY A 182 -20.48 54.82 -28.40
N SER A 183 -21.34 55.81 -28.14
CA SER A 183 -22.25 56.36 -29.16
C SER A 183 -21.99 57.85 -29.44
N GLY A 184 -20.81 58.16 -29.98
CA GLY A 184 -20.57 59.45 -30.65
C GLY A 184 -21.10 59.40 -32.09
N PRO A 185 -21.76 60.45 -32.60
CA PRO A 185 -22.33 60.45 -33.95
C PRO A 185 -21.22 60.33 -35.03
N SER A 186 -21.36 59.34 -35.90
CA SER A 186 -20.52 59.16 -37.09
C SER A 186 -20.79 60.29 -38.08
N VAL A 187 -19.91 61.29 -38.12
CA VAL A 187 -19.91 62.32 -39.17
C VAL A 187 -19.44 61.68 -40.48
N ARG A 188 -20.36 61.38 -41.40
CA ARG A 188 -20.03 61.13 -42.82
C ARG A 188 -19.57 62.45 -43.43
N LYS A 189 -18.30 62.54 -43.83
CA LYS A 189 -17.82 63.56 -44.77
C LYS A 189 -18.02 63.04 -46.20
N LEU A 190 -18.69 63.83 -47.03
CA LEU A 190 -18.45 63.86 -48.47
C LEU A 190 -17.19 64.69 -48.73
#